data_AF-A0A4S4KMV5-F1
#
_entry.id   AF-A0A4S4KMV5-F1
#
_cell.length_a   1.000
_cell.length_b   1.000
_cell.length_c   1.000
_cell.angle_alpha   90.00
_cell.angle_beta   90.00
_cell.angle_gamma   90.00
#
_symmetry.space_group_name_H-M   'P 1'
#
loop_
_entity.id
_entity.type
_entity.pdbx_description
1 polymer ?
#
loop_
_entity_poly.entity_id
_entity_poly.type
_entity_poly.pdbx_seq_one_letter_code
_entity_poly.pdbx_strand_id
1 'polypeptide(L)'
;MPIVLPDNYGYPLLAVTSSYWLMVWQTTLVGLARKAAGIPYPQLYAEKDEAASSQEAHKYNCVQRAHQNTIETITLILSATLIAGIKYPICAALFCGSMTLSRIAYTLGYSSGVPEKRNANGVHLVSTVSLVVGKARKAAHIAYPQLYAEKDEALMSKSARIFNCVQRSHQNTLEHITMIVSSTLIAGLSRPGLAASLCISWVLGRVSYTIGYSTGDAAKRNSWGAPLVTAATQISLVVYATLTAYQLVVA
;
A
#
# COMPACT_ATOMS: atom_id res chain seq x y z
N MET A 1 7.23 -30.94 -16.83
CA MET A 1 8.51 -30.23 -17.06
C MET A 1 8.99 -29.65 -15.73
N PRO A 2 10.27 -29.79 -15.35
CA PRO A 2 10.80 -29.10 -14.18
C PRO A 2 10.81 -27.58 -14.42
N ILE A 3 10.51 -26.80 -13.38
CA ILE A 3 10.65 -25.34 -13.41
C ILE A 3 12.15 -25.02 -13.39
N VAL A 4 12.66 -24.41 -14.45
CA VAL A 4 14.05 -23.96 -14.55
C VAL A 4 14.12 -22.48 -14.17
N LEU A 5 14.87 -22.17 -13.12
CA LEU A 5 15.10 -20.80 -12.66
C LEU A 5 16.39 -20.25 -13.31
N PRO A 6 16.45 -18.95 -13.62
CA PRO A 6 17.65 -18.36 -14.19
C PRO A 6 18.78 -18.30 -13.16
N ASP A 7 20.01 -18.22 -13.64
CA ASP A 7 21.17 -17.98 -12.78
C ASP A 7 20.94 -16.75 -11.90
N ASN A 8 21.42 -16.79 -10.66
CA ASN A 8 21.27 -15.71 -9.67
C ASN A 8 19.83 -15.44 -9.19
N TYR A 9 18.82 -16.22 -9.59
CA TYR A 9 17.44 -16.05 -9.08
C TYR A 9 17.32 -16.27 -7.56
N GLY A 10 18.32 -16.88 -6.93
CA GLY A 10 18.43 -16.95 -5.47
C GLY A 10 18.44 -15.57 -4.79
N TYR A 11 18.96 -14.51 -5.44
CA TYR A 11 18.99 -13.17 -4.82
C TYR A 11 17.60 -12.53 -4.70
N PRO A 12 16.71 -12.53 -5.72
CA PRO A 12 15.31 -12.15 -5.54
C PRO A 12 14.63 -12.91 -4.40
N LEU A 13 14.84 -14.23 -4.30
CA LEU A 13 14.27 -15.05 -3.23
C LEU A 13 14.81 -14.64 -1.84
N LEU A 14 16.10 -14.37 -1.73
CA LEU A 14 16.72 -13.87 -0.49
C LEU A 14 16.15 -12.50 -0.11
N ALA A 15 15.97 -11.59 -1.08
CA ALA A 15 15.39 -10.28 -0.82
C ALA A 15 13.92 -10.38 -0.36
N VAL A 16 13.11 -11.20 -1.02
CA VAL A 16 11.72 -11.48 -0.61
C VAL A 16 11.67 -12.07 0.80
N THR A 17 12.49 -13.08 1.10
CA THR A 17 12.52 -13.71 2.42
C THR A 17 13.01 -12.77 3.53
N SER A 18 13.95 -11.86 3.22
CA SER A 18 14.38 -10.82 4.17
C SER A 18 13.22 -9.88 4.58
N SER A 19 12.29 -9.59 3.66
CA SER A 19 11.13 -8.76 3.97
C SER A 19 10.11 -9.46 4.89
N TYR A 20 10.06 -10.80 4.91
CA TYR A 20 9.26 -11.55 5.88
C TYR A 20 9.82 -11.40 7.29
N TRP A 21 11.14 -11.47 7.45
CA TRP A 21 11.78 -11.23 8.75
C TRP A 21 11.57 -9.80 9.25
N LEU A 22 11.62 -8.81 8.34
CA LEU A 22 11.23 -7.43 8.66
C LEU A 22 9.78 -7.37 9.20
N MET A 23 8.85 -8.06 8.55
CA MET A 23 7.44 -8.09 8.99
C MET A 23 7.28 -8.74 10.36
N VAL A 24 7.94 -9.87 10.61
CA VAL A 24 7.94 -10.54 11.93
C VAL A 24 8.46 -9.60 13.02
N TRP A 25 9.56 -8.89 12.74
CA TRP A 25 10.11 -7.91 13.66
C TRP A 25 9.14 -6.74 13.92
N GLN A 26 8.53 -6.17 12.88
CA GLN A 26 7.54 -5.10 13.03
C GLN A 26 6.30 -5.55 13.83
N THR A 27 5.77 -6.75 13.57
CA THR A 27 4.65 -7.31 14.33
C THR A 27 5.02 -7.49 15.80
N THR A 28 6.24 -7.93 16.09
CA THR A 28 6.75 -8.05 17.47
C THR A 28 6.82 -6.69 18.15
N LEU A 29 7.33 -5.66 17.47
CA LEU A 29 7.37 -4.29 18.00
C LEU A 29 5.96 -3.75 18.30
N VAL A 30 5.00 -3.99 17.42
CA VAL A 30 3.59 -3.63 17.64
C VAL A 30 3.03 -4.32 18.88
N GLY A 31 3.29 -5.61 19.05
CA GLY A 31 2.83 -6.38 20.22
C GLY A 31 3.42 -5.86 21.53
N LEU A 32 4.72 -5.56 21.55
CA LEU A 32 5.39 -4.98 22.71
C LEU A 32 4.86 -3.58 23.05
N ALA A 33 4.72 -2.72 22.04
CA ALA A 33 4.20 -1.36 22.23
C ALA A 33 2.72 -1.36 22.68
N ARG A 34 1.90 -2.29 22.15
CA ARG A 34 0.51 -2.48 22.60
C ARG A 34 0.47 -2.84 24.08
N LYS A 35 1.28 -3.81 24.49
CA LYS A 35 1.34 -4.27 25.89
C LYS A 35 1.76 -3.13 26.82
N ALA A 36 2.73 -2.32 26.41
CA ALA A 36 3.18 -1.15 27.17
C ALA A 36 2.08 -0.07 27.27
N ALA A 37 1.30 0.13 26.21
CA ALA A 37 0.22 1.10 26.17
C ALA A 37 -1.07 0.64 26.88
N GLY A 38 -1.21 -0.65 27.19
CA GLY A 38 -2.42 -1.19 27.83
C GLY A 38 -3.66 -1.24 26.93
N ILE A 39 -3.51 -1.13 25.60
CA ILE A 39 -4.64 -1.07 24.66
C ILE A 39 -5.23 -2.48 24.42
N PRO A 40 -6.49 -2.74 24.81
CA PRO A 40 -7.09 -4.06 24.70
C PRO A 40 -7.38 -4.44 23.23
N TYR A 41 -7.44 -5.75 22.96
CA TYR A 41 -8.07 -6.21 21.72
C TYR A 41 -9.59 -6.07 21.84
N PRO A 42 -10.32 -5.76 20.75
CA PRO A 42 -9.91 -5.66 19.35
C PRO A 42 -9.50 -4.24 18.89
N GLN A 43 -9.27 -3.30 19.81
CA GLN A 43 -8.96 -1.91 19.46
C GLN A 43 -7.63 -1.81 18.71
N LEU A 44 -7.65 -1.27 17.47
CA LEU A 44 -6.50 -1.31 16.55
C LEU A 44 -5.47 -0.20 16.78
N TYR A 45 -5.94 0.97 17.21
CA TYR A 45 -5.15 2.16 17.57
C TYR A 45 -5.68 2.69 18.90
N ALA A 46 -4.80 3.27 19.72
CA ALA A 46 -5.23 4.11 20.82
C ALA A 46 -6.05 5.28 20.27
N GLU A 47 -7.17 5.59 20.92
CA GLU A 47 -8.00 6.74 20.59
C GLU A 47 -7.23 8.05 20.83
N LYS A 48 -7.73 9.17 20.29
CA LYS A 48 -7.02 10.46 20.41
C LYS A 48 -6.76 10.84 21.86
N ASP A 49 -7.75 10.67 22.73
CA ASP A 49 -7.64 11.03 24.14
C ASP A 49 -6.64 10.13 24.89
N GLU A 50 -6.60 8.84 24.54
CA GLU A 50 -5.63 7.88 25.09
C GLU A 50 -4.20 8.20 24.63
N ALA A 51 -4.03 8.53 23.34
CA ALA A 51 -2.74 8.91 22.78
C ALA A 51 -2.27 10.29 23.26
N ALA A 52 -3.19 11.19 23.61
CA ALA A 52 -2.87 12.49 24.20
C ALA A 52 -2.48 12.39 25.68
N SER A 53 -3.11 11.46 26.42
CA SER A 53 -2.87 11.25 27.85
C SER A 53 -1.69 10.32 28.15
N SER A 54 -1.29 9.45 27.21
CA SER A 54 -0.21 8.49 27.40
C SER A 54 0.80 8.50 26.25
N GLN A 55 2.07 8.77 26.59
CA GLN A 55 3.17 8.69 25.64
C GLN A 55 3.33 7.27 25.06
N GLU A 56 3.06 6.23 25.87
CA GLU A 56 3.12 4.84 25.40
C GLU A 56 1.99 4.53 24.41
N ALA A 57 0.79 5.07 24.63
CA ALA A 57 -0.31 4.97 23.67
C ALA A 57 0.00 5.70 22.35
N HIS A 58 0.62 6.89 22.42
CA HIS A 58 1.08 7.59 21.23
C HIS A 58 2.16 6.80 20.46
N LYS A 59 3.13 6.24 21.19
CA LYS A 59 4.20 5.41 20.63
C LYS A 59 3.65 4.11 20.03
N TYR A 60 2.66 3.49 20.65
CA TYR A 60 1.92 2.37 20.07
C TYR A 60 1.32 2.73 18.71
N ASN A 61 0.61 3.84 18.62
CA ASN A 61 0.04 4.31 17.36
C ASN A 61 1.11 4.57 16.28
N CYS A 62 2.26 5.11 16.68
CA CYS A 62 3.41 5.32 15.80
C CYS A 62 3.98 4.01 15.22
N VAL A 63 4.27 3.03 16.09
CA VAL A 63 4.79 1.72 15.69
C VAL A 63 3.78 0.96 14.83
N GLN A 64 2.51 0.98 15.24
CA GLN A 64 1.40 0.39 14.49
C GLN A 64 1.28 1.00 13.09
N ARG A 65 1.42 2.32 12.98
CA ARG A 65 1.36 3.01 11.68
C ARG A 65 2.53 2.63 10.78
N ALA A 66 3.74 2.46 11.33
CA ALA A 66 4.90 2.04 10.56
C ALA A 66 4.72 0.64 9.95
N HIS A 67 4.22 -0.31 10.75
CA HIS A 67 3.92 -1.67 10.30
C HIS A 67 2.83 -1.68 9.23
N GLN A 68 1.70 -1.01 9.48
CA GLN A 68 0.60 -0.90 8.52
C GLN A 68 1.05 -0.27 7.19
N ASN A 69 1.91 0.75 7.23
CA ASN A 69 2.43 1.34 5.99
C ASN A 69 3.34 0.38 5.19
N THR A 70 4.02 -0.55 5.85
CA THR A 70 4.76 -1.61 5.16
C THR A 70 3.80 -2.58 4.49
N ILE A 71 2.74 -3.03 5.19
CA ILE A 71 1.68 -3.90 4.65
C ILE A 71 1.02 -3.30 3.41
N GLU A 72 0.75 -1.99 3.43
CA GLU A 72 0.14 -1.27 2.29
C GLU A 72 0.92 -1.39 0.98
N THR A 73 2.22 -1.70 1.02
CA THR A 73 3.09 -1.71 -0.17
C THR A 73 3.80 -3.04 -0.43
N ILE A 74 3.93 -3.90 0.57
CA ILE A 74 4.77 -5.10 0.50
C ILE A 74 4.30 -6.06 -0.61
N THR A 75 3.00 -6.28 -0.77
CA THR A 75 2.45 -7.21 -1.77
C THR A 75 2.84 -6.82 -3.20
N LEU A 76 2.81 -5.52 -3.51
CA LEU A 76 3.21 -5.01 -4.82
C LEU A 76 4.70 -5.21 -5.07
N ILE A 77 5.53 -4.91 -4.07
CA ILE A 77 6.99 -5.03 -4.16
C ILE A 77 7.39 -6.49 -4.34
N LEU A 78 6.83 -7.40 -3.53
CA LEU A 78 7.12 -8.83 -3.64
C LEU A 78 6.77 -9.39 -5.02
N SER A 79 5.58 -9.05 -5.53
CA SER A 79 5.14 -9.47 -6.86
C SER A 79 6.08 -8.94 -7.95
N ALA A 80 6.41 -7.65 -7.90
CA ALA A 80 7.32 -7.03 -8.87
C ALA A 80 8.73 -7.63 -8.80
N THR A 81 9.26 -7.91 -7.60
CA THR A 81 10.59 -8.49 -7.41
C THR A 81 10.69 -9.90 -7.96
N LEU A 82 9.71 -10.77 -7.70
CA LEU A 82 9.72 -12.14 -8.22
C LEU A 82 9.67 -12.14 -9.74
N ILE A 83 8.86 -11.27 -10.34
CA ILE A 83 8.64 -11.25 -11.79
C ILE A 83 9.80 -10.60 -12.53
N ALA A 84 10.21 -9.40 -12.09
CA ALA A 84 11.37 -8.73 -12.67
C ALA A 84 12.64 -9.56 -12.45
N GLY A 85 12.72 -10.31 -11.35
CA GLY A 85 13.84 -11.20 -11.03
C GLY A 85 14.06 -12.31 -12.05
N ILE A 86 13.03 -12.73 -12.80
CA ILE A 86 13.16 -13.76 -13.85
C ILE A 86 14.08 -13.27 -14.97
N LYS A 87 14.05 -11.97 -15.28
CA LYS A 87 14.89 -11.38 -16.34
C LYS A 87 16.07 -10.59 -15.81
N TYR A 88 15.92 -9.97 -14.64
CA TYR A 88 16.88 -9.04 -14.04
C TYR A 88 17.08 -9.37 -12.54
N PRO A 89 17.63 -10.54 -12.20
CA PRO A 89 17.69 -11.05 -10.83
C PRO A 89 18.41 -10.10 -9.86
N ILE A 90 19.58 -9.60 -10.25
CA ILE A 90 20.37 -8.70 -9.40
C ILE A 90 19.65 -7.36 -9.16
N CYS A 91 19.14 -6.74 -10.23
CA CYS A 91 18.42 -5.46 -10.12
C CYS A 91 17.18 -5.60 -9.23
N ALA A 92 16.37 -6.64 -9.45
CA ALA A 92 15.17 -6.89 -8.66
C ALA A 92 15.49 -7.11 -7.17
N ALA A 93 16.56 -7.85 -6.88
CA ALA A 93 17.03 -8.07 -5.52
C ALA A 93 17.50 -6.77 -4.85
N LEU A 94 18.27 -5.93 -5.56
CA LEU A 94 18.74 -4.64 -5.04
C LEU A 94 17.59 -3.68 -4.70
N PHE A 95 16.57 -3.59 -5.55
CA PHE A 95 15.40 -2.74 -5.28
C PHE A 95 14.59 -3.26 -4.07
N CYS A 96 14.40 -4.57 -3.95
CA CYS A 96 13.69 -5.15 -2.80
C CYS A 96 14.50 -5.04 -1.50
N GLY A 97 15.80 -5.31 -1.56
CA GLY A 97 16.71 -5.20 -0.43
C GLY A 97 16.85 -3.76 0.07
N SER A 98 17.02 -2.80 -0.83
CA SER A 98 17.06 -1.37 -0.47
C SER A 98 15.75 -0.91 0.17
N MET A 99 14.60 -1.38 -0.33
CA MET A 99 13.31 -1.12 0.30
C MET A 99 13.24 -1.72 1.70
N THR A 100 13.70 -2.96 1.90
CA THR A 100 13.71 -3.62 3.21
C THR A 100 14.58 -2.85 4.21
N LEU A 101 15.79 -2.43 3.82
CA LEU A 101 16.68 -1.61 4.64
C LEU A 101 16.07 -0.24 4.98
N SER A 102 15.44 0.41 3.99
CA SER A 102 14.70 1.66 4.18
C SER A 102 13.59 1.50 5.23
N ARG A 103 12.86 0.37 5.22
CA ARG A 103 11.81 0.10 6.20
C ARG A 103 12.31 -0.14 7.61
N ILE A 104 13.50 -0.68 7.79
CA ILE A 104 14.14 -0.76 9.12
C ILE A 104 14.33 0.66 9.68
N ALA A 105 14.97 1.54 8.91
CA ALA A 105 15.20 2.92 9.31
C ALA A 105 13.88 3.68 9.57
N TYR A 106 12.87 3.50 8.71
CA TYR A 106 11.54 4.09 8.87
C TYR A 106 10.83 3.64 10.16
N THR A 107 10.89 2.33 10.45
CA THR A 107 10.27 1.74 11.64
C THR A 107 10.96 2.23 12.92
N LEU A 108 12.29 2.31 12.92
CA LEU A 108 13.05 2.86 14.04
C LEU A 108 12.71 4.35 14.28
N GLY A 109 12.60 5.13 13.21
CA GLY A 109 12.19 6.53 13.29
C GLY A 109 10.81 6.70 13.92
N TYR A 110 9.83 5.89 13.51
CA TYR A 110 8.50 5.88 14.13
C TYR A 110 8.51 5.36 15.58
N SER A 111 9.36 4.38 15.87
CA SER A 111 9.45 3.76 17.21
C SER A 111 9.95 4.72 18.28
N SER A 112 10.48 5.89 17.91
CA SER A 112 10.82 6.94 18.87
C SER A 112 9.61 7.68 19.44
N GLY A 113 8.40 7.45 18.93
CA GLY A 113 7.19 8.20 19.30
C GLY A 113 7.15 9.63 18.75
N VAL A 114 8.05 9.98 17.83
CA VAL A 114 8.06 11.29 17.15
C VAL A 114 7.89 11.04 15.65
N PRO A 115 6.67 11.16 15.11
CA PRO A 115 6.39 10.76 13.73
C PRO A 115 7.27 11.41 12.67
N GLU A 116 7.80 12.60 12.92
CA GLU A 116 8.66 13.37 12.02
C GLU A 116 10.00 12.65 11.78
N LYS A 117 10.49 11.88 12.78
CA LYS A 117 11.74 11.13 12.67
C LYS A 117 11.68 9.96 11.68
N ARG A 118 10.49 9.58 11.20
CA ARG A 118 10.32 8.56 10.15
C ARG A 118 11.07 8.91 8.85
N ASN A 119 11.34 10.20 8.61
CA ASN A 119 12.02 10.70 7.41
C ASN A 119 13.49 11.07 7.65
N ALA A 120 13.99 10.98 8.89
CA ALA A 120 15.33 11.44 9.24
C ALA A 120 16.46 10.74 8.46
N ASN A 121 16.18 9.53 7.94
CA ASN A 121 17.15 8.69 7.23
C ASN A 121 16.92 8.63 5.70
N GLY A 122 16.11 9.53 5.13
CA GLY A 122 16.23 9.94 3.72
C GLY A 122 15.77 9.00 2.61
N VAL A 123 15.07 7.89 2.87
CA VAL A 123 14.61 6.98 1.79
C VAL A 123 13.09 6.83 1.78
N HIS A 124 12.45 7.30 0.70
CA HIS A 124 11.00 7.24 0.50
C HIS A 124 10.65 6.68 -0.87
N LEU A 125 9.89 5.59 -0.89
CA LEU A 125 9.18 5.16 -2.08
C LEU A 125 7.91 6.00 -2.20
N VAL A 126 7.85 6.87 -3.22
CA VAL A 126 6.76 7.84 -3.39
C VAL A 126 5.88 7.43 -4.57
N SER A 127 4.61 7.18 -4.29
CA SER A 127 3.59 7.06 -5.35
C SER A 127 2.88 8.41 -5.58
N THR A 128 2.39 8.65 -6.79
CA THR A 128 1.64 9.87 -7.13
C THR A 128 0.42 10.07 -6.23
N VAL A 129 -0.30 8.98 -5.90
CA VAL A 129 -1.47 9.06 -5.01
C VAL A 129 -1.06 9.39 -3.56
N SER A 130 0.06 8.83 -3.09
CA SER A 130 0.62 9.16 -1.76
C SER A 130 1.03 10.64 -1.65
N LEU A 131 1.47 11.27 -2.75
CA LEU A 131 1.73 12.72 -2.79
C LEU A 131 0.46 13.55 -2.64
N VAL A 132 -0.65 13.16 -3.29
CA VAL A 132 -1.93 13.87 -3.16
C VAL A 132 -2.45 13.76 -1.73
N VAL A 133 -2.38 12.58 -1.12
CA VAL A 133 -2.70 12.37 0.30
C VAL A 133 -1.83 13.25 1.20
N GLY A 134 -0.51 13.27 0.97
CA GLY A 134 0.43 14.06 1.76
C GLY A 134 0.15 15.57 1.70
N LYS A 135 -0.13 16.09 0.50
CA LYS A 135 -0.53 17.49 0.30
C LYS A 135 -1.85 17.82 1.00
N ALA A 136 -2.87 16.97 0.83
CA ALA A 136 -4.17 17.16 1.47
C ALA A 136 -4.08 17.09 3.00
N ARG A 137 -3.27 16.17 3.55
CA ARG A 137 -3.00 16.09 4.98
C ARG A 137 -2.39 17.37 5.51
N LYS A 138 -1.34 17.88 4.84
CA LYS A 138 -0.67 19.11 5.26
C LYS A 138 -1.63 20.30 5.26
N ALA A 139 -2.50 20.40 4.25
CA ALA A 139 -3.54 21.44 4.18
C ALA A 139 -4.64 21.28 5.24
N ALA A 140 -4.89 20.06 5.72
CA ALA A 140 -5.85 19.76 6.76
C ALA A 140 -5.29 19.86 8.18
N HIS A 141 -3.99 20.08 8.35
CA HIS A 141 -3.29 20.11 9.65
C HIS A 141 -3.50 18.84 10.50
N ILE A 142 -3.72 17.68 9.85
CA ILE A 142 -3.89 16.41 10.56
C ILE A 142 -2.52 15.83 10.90
N ALA A 143 -2.25 15.74 12.20
CA ALA A 143 -0.99 15.21 12.73
C ALA A 143 -0.80 13.73 12.39
N TYR A 144 0.46 13.29 12.30
CA TYR A 144 0.76 11.87 12.37
C TYR A 144 0.71 11.41 13.84
N PRO A 145 0.47 10.11 14.13
CA PRO A 145 0.25 8.98 13.22
C PRO A 145 -1.21 8.79 12.75
N GLN A 146 -2.12 9.72 13.06
CA GLN A 146 -3.56 9.62 12.75
C GLN A 146 -3.79 9.35 11.25
N LEU A 147 -4.69 8.41 10.94
CA LEU A 147 -4.92 7.92 9.58
C LEU A 147 -5.95 8.76 8.80
N TYR A 148 -7.01 9.19 9.48
CA TYR A 148 -8.13 9.99 8.98
C TYR A 148 -8.42 11.12 9.96
N ALA A 149 -8.89 12.27 9.48
CA ALA A 149 -9.53 13.25 10.34
C ALA A 149 -10.80 12.64 10.97
N GLU A 150 -11.12 13.02 12.20
CA GLU A 150 -12.36 12.61 12.84
C GLU A 150 -13.58 13.16 12.08
N LYS A 151 -14.74 12.55 12.33
CA LYS A 151 -15.98 12.95 11.65
C LYS A 151 -16.28 14.42 11.89
N ASP A 152 -16.16 14.89 13.11
CA ASP A 152 -16.46 16.27 13.47
C ASP A 152 -15.45 17.24 12.83
N GLU A 153 -14.16 16.91 12.84
CA GLU A 153 -13.11 17.68 12.14
C GLU A 153 -13.40 17.79 10.64
N ALA A 154 -13.83 16.69 10.01
CA ALA A 154 -14.16 16.63 8.59
C ALA A 154 -15.47 17.34 8.23
N LEU A 155 -16.41 17.45 9.17
CA LEU A 155 -17.64 18.23 9.00
C LEU A 155 -17.36 19.73 9.10
N MET A 156 -16.46 20.12 10.01
CA MET A 156 -16.14 21.52 10.29
C MET A 156 -15.14 22.12 9.30
N SER A 157 -14.24 21.31 8.72
CA SER A 157 -13.21 21.78 7.79
C SER A 157 -13.30 21.13 6.42
N LYS A 158 -13.43 21.98 5.39
CA LYS A 158 -13.36 21.54 3.99
C LYS A 158 -12.04 20.84 3.67
N SER A 159 -10.90 21.30 4.22
CA SER A 159 -9.61 20.67 3.97
C SER A 159 -9.51 19.29 4.64
N ALA A 160 -10.06 19.12 5.85
CA ALA A 160 -10.16 17.82 6.50
C ALA A 160 -11.08 16.85 5.74
N ARG A 161 -12.20 17.35 5.20
CA ARG A 161 -13.06 16.55 4.31
C ARG A 161 -12.32 16.09 3.05
N ILE A 162 -11.61 17.00 2.38
CA ILE A 162 -10.79 16.67 1.20
C ILE A 162 -9.73 15.62 1.55
N PHE A 163 -9.04 15.78 2.69
CA PHE A 163 -8.07 14.79 3.16
C PHE A 163 -8.69 13.41 3.33
N ASN A 164 -9.83 13.29 4.04
CA ASN A 164 -10.52 12.02 4.22
C ASN A 164 -10.98 11.40 2.88
N CYS A 165 -11.47 12.23 1.96
CA CYS A 165 -11.86 11.83 0.62
C CYS A 165 -10.68 11.23 -0.16
N VAL A 166 -9.55 11.95 -0.27
CA VAL A 166 -8.35 11.48 -0.97
C VAL A 166 -7.74 10.26 -0.27
N GLN A 167 -7.74 10.23 1.06
CA GLN A 167 -7.25 9.08 1.82
C GLN A 167 -8.10 7.83 1.55
N ARG A 168 -9.43 7.97 1.44
CA ARG A 168 -10.31 6.87 1.05
C ARG A 168 -10.05 6.40 -0.39
N SER A 169 -9.79 7.30 -1.34
CA SER A 169 -9.48 6.89 -2.71
C SER A 169 -8.15 6.12 -2.80
N HIS A 170 -7.14 6.54 -2.02
CA HIS A 170 -5.89 5.82 -1.87
C HIS A 170 -6.09 4.41 -1.29
N GLN A 171 -6.79 4.29 -0.16
CA GLN A 171 -7.08 2.97 0.45
C GLN A 171 -7.86 2.06 -0.49
N ASN A 172 -8.86 2.60 -1.20
CA ASN A 172 -9.58 1.81 -2.17
C ASN A 172 -8.71 1.36 -3.34
N THR A 173 -7.67 2.12 -3.73
CA THR A 173 -6.70 1.63 -4.71
C THR A 173 -5.91 0.44 -4.15
N LEU A 174 -5.49 0.52 -2.89
CA LEU A 174 -4.78 -0.57 -2.20
C LEU A 174 -5.64 -1.84 -2.03
N GLU A 175 -6.95 -1.69 -1.80
CA GLU A 175 -7.90 -2.81 -1.73
C GLU A 175 -7.94 -3.62 -3.03
N HIS A 176 -7.78 -2.95 -4.18
CA HIS A 176 -7.90 -3.58 -5.50
C HIS A 176 -6.56 -3.94 -6.15
N ILE A 177 -5.45 -3.32 -5.74
CA ILE A 177 -4.16 -3.43 -6.43
C ILE A 177 -3.67 -4.87 -6.52
N THR A 178 -3.85 -5.67 -5.47
CA THR A 178 -3.45 -7.08 -5.44
C THR A 178 -4.16 -7.88 -6.53
N MET A 179 -5.49 -7.74 -6.63
CA MET A 179 -6.29 -8.46 -7.61
C MET A 179 -5.90 -8.04 -9.04
N ILE A 180 -5.68 -6.75 -9.27
CA ILE A 180 -5.30 -6.22 -10.59
C ILE A 180 -3.92 -6.72 -11.01
N VAL A 181 -2.94 -6.65 -10.12
CA VAL A 181 -1.58 -7.13 -10.39
C VAL A 181 -1.63 -8.62 -10.69
N SER A 182 -2.19 -9.45 -9.80
CA SER A 182 -2.28 -10.90 -10.00
C SER A 182 -3.00 -11.26 -11.31
N SER A 183 -4.15 -10.65 -11.60
CA SER A 183 -4.92 -10.95 -12.81
C SER A 183 -4.19 -10.51 -14.09
N THR A 184 -3.51 -9.36 -14.05
CA THR A 184 -2.71 -8.87 -15.18
C THR A 184 -1.56 -9.82 -15.49
N LEU A 185 -0.88 -10.32 -14.45
CA LEU A 185 0.24 -11.23 -14.61
C LEU A 185 -0.19 -12.57 -15.19
N ILE A 186 -1.29 -13.14 -14.68
CA ILE A 186 -1.83 -14.41 -15.18
C ILE A 186 -2.33 -14.24 -16.62
N ALA A 187 -3.17 -13.23 -16.90
CA ALA A 187 -3.68 -12.98 -18.25
C ALA A 187 -2.54 -12.69 -19.25
N GLY A 188 -1.46 -12.04 -18.78
CA GLY A 188 -0.30 -11.70 -19.59
C GLY A 188 0.50 -12.91 -20.08
N LEU A 189 0.36 -14.09 -19.46
CA LEU A 189 1.04 -15.32 -19.91
C LEU A 189 0.59 -15.76 -21.29
N SER A 190 -0.69 -15.55 -21.63
CA SER A 190 -1.25 -15.91 -22.95
C SER A 190 -1.58 -14.68 -23.80
N ARG A 191 -1.90 -13.53 -23.19
CA ARG A 191 -2.37 -12.32 -23.89
C ARG A 191 -1.69 -11.05 -23.34
N PRO A 192 -0.36 -10.91 -23.51
CA PRO A 192 0.41 -9.82 -22.89
C PRO A 192 -0.05 -8.42 -23.30
N GLY A 193 -0.32 -8.19 -24.59
CA GLY A 193 -0.79 -6.88 -25.08
C GLY A 193 -2.14 -6.47 -24.49
N LEU A 194 -3.10 -7.39 -24.47
CA LEU A 194 -4.44 -7.13 -23.92
C LEU A 194 -4.38 -6.90 -22.40
N ALA A 195 -3.63 -7.73 -21.67
CA ALA A 195 -3.45 -7.57 -20.23
C ALA A 195 -2.84 -6.21 -19.88
N ALA A 196 -1.82 -5.77 -20.64
CA ALA A 196 -1.22 -4.45 -20.47
C ALA A 196 -2.23 -3.32 -20.75
N SER A 197 -3.00 -3.39 -21.84
CA SER A 197 -4.01 -2.38 -22.16
C SER A 197 -5.11 -2.27 -21.09
N LEU A 198 -5.60 -3.41 -20.58
CA LEU A 198 -6.60 -3.44 -19.52
C LEU A 198 -6.06 -2.88 -18.20
N CYS A 199 -4.81 -3.20 -17.85
CA CYS A 199 -4.14 -2.65 -16.67
C CYS A 199 -3.96 -1.13 -16.78
N ILE A 200 -3.50 -0.62 -17.93
CA ILE A 200 -3.39 0.82 -18.19
C ILE A 200 -4.76 1.51 -18.08
N SER A 201 -5.79 0.92 -18.68
CA SER A 201 -7.16 1.45 -18.61
C SER A 201 -7.66 1.52 -17.16
N TRP A 202 -7.37 0.50 -16.35
CA TRP A 202 -7.67 0.51 -14.93
C TRP A 202 -6.92 1.64 -14.19
N VAL A 203 -5.62 1.80 -14.43
CA VAL A 203 -4.79 2.87 -13.83
C VAL A 203 -5.34 4.26 -14.17
N LEU A 204 -5.69 4.51 -15.44
CA LEU A 204 -6.29 5.78 -15.87
C LEU A 204 -7.62 6.02 -15.17
N GLY A 205 -8.45 4.98 -15.02
CA GLY A 205 -9.68 5.05 -14.26
C GLY A 205 -9.45 5.39 -12.77
N ARG A 206 -8.37 4.87 -12.15
CA ARG A 206 -7.98 5.24 -10.77
C ARG A 206 -7.52 6.69 -10.63
N VAL A 207 -6.84 7.23 -11.64
CA VAL A 207 -6.47 8.65 -11.68
C VAL A 207 -7.74 9.50 -11.70
N SER A 208 -8.67 9.23 -12.61
CA SER A 208 -9.96 9.93 -12.69
C SER A 208 -10.77 9.83 -11.39
N TYR A 209 -10.82 8.63 -10.78
CA TYR A 209 -11.47 8.40 -9.49
C TYR A 209 -10.86 9.25 -8.37
N THR A 210 -9.53 9.33 -8.32
CA THR A 210 -8.80 10.14 -7.33
C THR A 210 -9.02 11.64 -7.54
N ILE A 211 -9.08 12.10 -8.80
CA ILE A 211 -9.42 13.50 -9.14
C ILE A 211 -10.82 13.83 -8.63
N GLY A 212 -11.80 12.94 -8.84
CA GLY A 212 -13.16 13.10 -8.30
C GLY A 212 -13.18 13.27 -6.78
N TYR A 213 -12.47 12.39 -6.05
CA TYR A 213 -12.34 12.50 -4.59
C TYR A 213 -11.59 13.75 -4.12
N SER A 214 -10.64 14.25 -4.90
CA SER A 214 -9.84 15.44 -4.55
C SER A 214 -10.68 16.72 -4.46
N THR A 215 -11.94 16.69 -4.90
CA THR A 215 -12.91 17.79 -4.76
C THR A 215 -13.49 17.92 -3.34
N GLY A 216 -13.36 16.87 -2.51
CA GLY A 216 -13.99 16.80 -1.18
C GLY A 216 -15.47 16.45 -1.19
N ASP A 217 -16.02 16.09 -2.35
CA ASP A 217 -17.35 15.50 -2.53
C ASP A 217 -17.21 14.07 -3.03
N ALA A 218 -17.57 13.09 -2.18
CA ALA A 218 -17.43 11.67 -2.49
C ALA A 218 -18.30 11.24 -3.68
N ALA A 219 -19.38 11.95 -4.02
CA ALA A 219 -20.22 11.60 -5.17
C ALA A 219 -19.49 11.83 -6.51
N LYS A 220 -18.59 12.83 -6.57
CA LYS A 220 -17.80 13.16 -7.77
C LYS A 220 -16.78 12.08 -8.15
N ARG A 221 -16.61 11.04 -7.34
CA ARG A 221 -15.87 9.83 -7.72
C ARG A 221 -16.46 9.13 -8.95
N ASN A 222 -17.76 9.29 -9.17
CA ASN A 222 -18.49 8.68 -10.28
C ASN A 222 -18.47 9.51 -11.56
N SER A 223 -17.82 10.68 -11.54
CA SER A 223 -17.71 11.52 -12.71
C SER A 223 -16.95 10.80 -13.83
N TRP A 224 -17.28 11.14 -15.09
CA TRP A 224 -16.59 10.66 -16.29
C TRP A 224 -16.68 9.14 -16.54
N GLY A 225 -17.62 8.43 -15.89
CA GLY A 225 -17.80 6.98 -16.06
C GLY A 225 -16.64 6.13 -15.52
N ALA A 226 -15.70 6.73 -14.77
CA ALA A 226 -14.50 6.05 -14.28
C ALA A 226 -14.77 4.76 -13.46
N PRO A 227 -15.82 4.69 -12.60
CA PRO A 227 -16.14 3.44 -11.89
C PRO A 227 -16.57 2.31 -12.82
N LEU A 228 -17.34 2.62 -13.87
CA LEU A 228 -17.79 1.61 -14.83
C LEU A 228 -16.60 1.05 -15.62
N VAL A 229 -15.70 1.92 -16.09
CA VAL A 229 -14.49 1.50 -16.82
C VAL A 229 -13.56 0.69 -15.92
N THR A 230 -13.34 1.12 -14.67
CA THR A 230 -12.48 0.36 -13.73
C THR A 230 -13.09 -0.98 -13.34
N ALA A 231 -14.41 -1.07 -13.16
CA ALA A 231 -15.09 -2.34 -12.90
C ALA A 231 -15.03 -3.27 -14.12
N ALA A 232 -15.33 -2.77 -15.31
CA ALA A 232 -15.29 -3.55 -16.55
C ALA A 232 -13.88 -4.07 -16.87
N THR A 233 -12.85 -3.23 -16.70
CA THR A 233 -11.45 -3.63 -16.89
C THR A 233 -11.01 -4.68 -15.87
N GLN A 234 -11.39 -4.53 -14.60
CA GLN A 234 -11.10 -5.50 -13.56
C GLN A 234 -11.77 -6.85 -13.84
N ILE A 235 -13.07 -6.86 -14.16
CA ILE A 235 -13.80 -8.10 -14.50
C ILE A 235 -13.16 -8.75 -15.73
N SER A 236 -12.83 -7.97 -16.75
CA SER A 236 -12.17 -8.48 -17.96
C SER A 236 -10.83 -9.14 -17.63
N LEU A 237 -9.99 -8.50 -16.81
CA LEU A 237 -8.72 -9.07 -16.36
C LEU A 237 -8.91 -10.39 -15.62
N VAL A 238 -9.89 -10.47 -14.72
CA VAL A 238 -10.18 -11.70 -13.96
C VAL A 238 -10.66 -12.82 -14.89
N VAL A 239 -11.52 -12.52 -15.86
CA VAL A 239 -11.99 -13.49 -16.86
C VAL A 239 -10.81 -14.00 -17.69
N TYR A 240 -9.98 -13.11 -18.24
CA TYR A 240 -8.83 -13.53 -19.05
C TYR A 240 -7.77 -14.28 -18.23
N ALA A 241 -7.56 -13.91 -16.96
CA ALA A 241 -6.70 -14.66 -16.05
C ALA A 241 -7.25 -16.08 -15.84
N THR A 242 -8.56 -16.22 -15.61
CA THR A 242 -9.22 -17.52 -15.43
C THR A 242 -9.12 -18.39 -16.69
N LEU A 243 -9.37 -17.79 -17.87
CA LEU A 243 -9.23 -18.50 -19.15
C LEU A 243 -7.79 -18.95 -19.39
N THR A 244 -6.81 -18.09 -19.09
CA THR A 244 -5.39 -18.44 -19.20
C THR A 244 -5.02 -19.58 -18.27
N ALA A 245 -5.47 -19.53 -17.01
CA ALA A 245 -5.27 -20.62 -16.05
C ALA A 245 -5.92 -21.93 -16.52
N TYR A 246 -7.16 -21.88 -17.00
CA TYR A 246 -7.85 -23.05 -17.56
C TYR A 246 -7.09 -23.64 -18.74
N GLN A 247 -6.63 -22.81 -19.68
CA GLN A 247 -5.85 -23.24 -20.85
C GLN A 247 -4.55 -23.96 -20.44
N LEU A 248 -3.88 -23.50 -19.38
CA LEU A 248 -2.67 -24.14 -18.87
C LEU A 248 -2.93 -25.48 -18.15
N VAL A 249 -4.13 -25.70 -17.63
CA VAL A 249 -4.51 -26.97 -16.96
C VAL A 249 -4.89 -28.04 -17.98
N VAL A 250 -5.52 -27.66 -19.09
CA VAL A 250 -6.00 -28.60 -20.11
C VAL A 250 -4.99 -28.85 -21.24
N ALA A 251 -3.88 -28.11 -21.28
CA ALA A 251 -2.78 -28.28 -22.23
C ALA A 251 -1.78 -29.34 -21.76
#